data_AF-A0A0F2N5U0-F1
#
_entry.id   AF-A0A0F2N5U0-F1
#
_cell.length_a   1.000
_cell.length_b   1.000
_cell.length_c   1.000
_cell.angle_alpha   90.00
_cell.angle_beta   90.00
_cell.angle_gamma   90.00
#
_symmetry.space_group_name_H-M   'P 1'
#
loop_
_entity.id
_entity.type
_entity.pdbx_description
1 polymer ?
#
loop_
_entity_poly.entity_id
_entity_poly.type
_entity_poly.pdbx_seq_one_letter_code
_entity_poly.pdbx_strand_id
1 'polypeptide(L)'
;MLKKNGGIKFFDTDQKNELRELYALDNPKAPVVEAFRTLRTNVSFASVDKTFKTLLITSPTLGDGKSTITANLGMVMAQAGKKVLVMDADLRKPMQHHIFSVSNLRGLTNILVQGEPLAEVAHEVSANGLFFVPSGPIPPNPSELLASNRMLKLLEEAQKDYDIVLIDSPPMIAVTDSSILSTRMDGVMLVVRAGVTRVDLINDAIGQLKKASANFIGLVLNQVRVPSHDYQYYYYYGHKNKEAEMRF
;
A
#
# COMPACT_ATOMS: atom_id res chain seq x y z
N MET A 1 -8.87 56.60 8.13
CA MET A 1 -7.73 55.90 7.48
C MET A 1 -7.38 54.70 8.36
N LEU A 2 -7.97 53.52 8.07
CA LEU A 2 -7.79 52.29 8.85
C LEU A 2 -6.84 51.37 8.09
N LYS A 3 -5.68 51.03 8.68
CA LYS A 3 -4.81 49.96 8.15
C LYS A 3 -5.09 48.67 8.91
N LYS A 4 -5.58 47.66 8.18
CA LYS A 4 -5.63 46.25 8.55
C LYS A 4 -4.20 45.70 8.59
N ASN A 5 -3.79 45.08 9.69
CA ASN A 5 -2.67 44.13 9.72
C ASN A 5 -3.22 42.76 10.13
N GLY A 6 -3.73 42.02 9.14
CA GLY A 6 -3.99 40.58 9.25
C GLY A 6 -2.69 39.82 9.01
N GLY A 7 -1.86 39.69 10.04
CA GLY A 7 -0.70 38.81 10.02
C GLY A 7 -1.17 37.36 10.19
N ILE A 8 -0.86 36.51 9.21
CA ILE A 8 -1.03 35.06 9.31
C ILE A 8 -0.16 34.57 10.47
N LYS A 9 -0.79 33.93 11.47
CA LYS A 9 -0.07 33.24 12.54
C LYS A 9 0.55 31.97 11.94
N PHE A 10 1.88 31.93 11.88
CA PHE A 10 2.61 30.69 11.70
C PHE A 10 2.41 29.87 12.97
N PHE A 11 1.84 28.67 12.82
CA PHE A 11 1.84 27.70 13.91
C PHE A 11 3.27 27.19 14.06
N ASP A 12 3.80 27.42 15.26
CA ASP A 12 5.09 26.95 15.74
C ASP A 12 5.09 25.41 15.72
N THR A 13 5.74 24.82 14.72
CA THR A 13 5.89 23.38 14.54
C THR A 13 7.07 22.87 15.35
N ASP A 14 6.89 22.79 16.66
CA ASP A 14 7.79 22.08 17.57
C ASP A 14 7.01 21.06 18.41
N GLN A 15 6.44 20.06 17.72
CA GLN A 15 6.21 18.72 18.28
C GLN A 15 6.46 17.69 17.18
N LYS A 16 7.40 16.77 17.44
CA LYS A 16 7.67 15.56 16.64
C LYS A 16 6.41 14.68 16.58
N ASN A 17 5.50 14.99 15.66
CA ASN A 17 4.61 13.99 15.07
C ASN A 17 5.18 13.70 13.69
N GLU A 18 5.91 12.59 13.56
CA GLU A 18 6.09 11.97 12.24
C GLU A 18 4.69 11.76 11.67
N LEU A 19 4.33 12.54 10.67
CA LEU A 19 2.97 12.56 10.11
C LEU A 19 2.63 11.15 9.64
N ARG A 20 1.71 10.50 10.36
CA ARG A 20 1.14 9.21 9.99
C ARG A 20 0.69 9.27 8.53
N GLU A 21 1.27 8.42 7.68
CA GLU A 21 1.04 8.49 6.22
C GLU A 21 -0.27 7.79 5.78
N LEU A 22 -1.29 7.73 6.66
CA LEU A 22 -2.59 7.09 6.39
C LEU A 22 -3.65 8.13 6.00
N TYR A 23 -3.36 8.91 4.96
CA TYR A 23 -4.18 10.03 4.48
C TYR A 23 -5.66 9.70 4.27
N ALA A 24 -5.96 8.51 3.74
CA ALA A 24 -7.31 8.06 3.46
C ALA A 24 -8.17 7.89 4.73
N LEU A 25 -7.55 7.67 5.89
CA LEU A 25 -8.22 7.64 7.18
C LEU A 25 -8.27 9.03 7.81
N ASP A 26 -7.13 9.73 7.85
CA ASP A 26 -6.97 10.97 8.60
C ASP A 26 -7.65 12.17 7.93
N ASN A 27 -7.69 12.21 6.59
CA ASN A 27 -8.40 13.23 5.82
C ASN A 27 -9.04 12.64 4.54
N PRO A 28 -10.16 11.91 4.65
CA PRO A 28 -10.77 11.17 3.53
C PRO A 28 -11.23 12.04 2.35
N LYS A 29 -11.37 13.35 2.55
CA LYS A 29 -11.77 14.33 1.52
C LYS A 29 -10.57 15.04 0.89
N ALA A 30 -9.36 14.73 1.32
CA ALA A 30 -8.15 15.28 0.74
C ALA A 30 -8.02 14.86 -0.74
N PRO A 31 -7.44 15.73 -1.59
CA PRO A 31 -7.31 15.46 -3.03
C PRO A 31 -6.51 14.19 -3.32
N VAL A 32 -5.45 13.99 -2.53
CA VAL A 32 -4.59 12.81 -2.65
C VAL A 32 -5.37 11.50 -2.49
N VAL A 33 -6.50 11.52 -1.77
CA VAL A 33 -7.38 10.36 -1.59
C VAL A 33 -8.15 10.01 -2.86
N GLU A 34 -8.46 10.97 -3.73
CA GLU A 34 -9.05 10.68 -5.05
C GLU A 34 -8.08 9.92 -5.97
N ALA A 35 -6.78 10.16 -5.84
CA ALA A 35 -5.77 9.37 -6.53
C ALA A 35 -5.77 7.91 -6.07
N PHE A 36 -5.93 7.66 -4.76
CA PHE A 36 -6.09 6.30 -4.23
C PHE A 36 -7.41 5.64 -4.68
N ARG A 37 -8.52 6.39 -4.74
CA ARG A 37 -9.80 5.88 -5.28
C ARG A 37 -9.71 5.52 -6.76
N THR A 38 -8.99 6.33 -7.54
CA THR A 38 -8.64 6.04 -8.94
C THR A 38 -7.80 4.76 -9.03
N LEU A 39 -6.76 4.64 -8.20
CA LEU A 39 -5.91 3.45 -8.16
C LEU A 39 -6.71 2.18 -7.84
N ARG A 40 -7.59 2.23 -6.83
CA ARG A 40 -8.51 1.12 -6.51
C ARG A 40 -9.32 0.69 -7.73
N THR A 41 -9.88 1.66 -8.46
CA THR A 41 -10.69 1.40 -9.65
C THR A 41 -9.86 0.73 -10.75
N ASN A 42 -8.62 1.20 -10.97
CA ASN A 42 -7.70 0.58 -11.93
C ASN A 42 -7.32 -0.85 -11.54
N VAL A 43 -7.12 -1.13 -10.25
CA VAL A 43 -6.89 -2.50 -9.76
C VAL A 43 -8.09 -3.39 -10.05
N SER A 44 -9.32 -2.89 -9.83
CA SER A 44 -10.55 -3.63 -10.16
C SER A 44 -10.68 -3.90 -11.67
N PHE A 45 -10.25 -2.97 -12.53
CA PHE A 45 -10.23 -3.18 -13.98
C PHE A 45 -9.18 -4.19 -14.43
N ALA A 46 -8.01 -4.22 -13.77
CA ALA A 46 -6.98 -5.22 -14.04
C ALA A 46 -7.42 -6.64 -13.66
N SER A 47 -8.44 -6.77 -12.81
CA SER A 47 -8.96 -8.06 -12.30
C SER A 47 -10.31 -8.48 -12.92
N VAL A 48 -10.71 -7.92 -14.08
CA VAL A 48 -12.04 -8.18 -14.67
C VAL A 48 -12.24 -9.66 -15.02
N ASP A 49 -11.24 -10.30 -15.63
CA ASP A 49 -11.33 -11.72 -16.03
C ASP A 49 -11.03 -12.69 -14.87
N LYS A 50 -10.32 -12.22 -13.83
CA LYS A 50 -9.99 -12.98 -12.64
C LYS A 50 -9.93 -12.05 -11.43
N THR A 51 -10.86 -12.23 -10.49
CA THR A 51 -10.85 -11.50 -9.22
C THR A 51 -9.55 -11.75 -8.48
N PHE A 52 -8.76 -10.70 -8.25
CA PHE A 52 -7.55 -10.78 -7.44
C PHE A 52 -7.92 -10.86 -5.96
N LYS A 53 -7.51 -11.93 -5.30
CA LYS A 53 -7.57 -12.03 -3.84
C LYS A 53 -6.25 -11.68 -3.17
N THR A 54 -5.15 -11.70 -3.92
CA THR A 54 -3.82 -11.34 -3.42
C THR A 54 -3.14 -10.34 -4.35
N LEU A 55 -2.64 -9.24 -3.80
CA LEU A 55 -1.91 -8.21 -4.54
C LEU A 55 -0.60 -7.91 -3.83
N LEU A 56 0.52 -8.13 -4.52
CA LEU A 56 1.84 -7.72 -4.05
C LEU A 56 2.15 -6.30 -4.49
N ILE A 57 2.62 -5.48 -3.56
CA ILE A 57 3.09 -4.13 -3.82
C ILE A 57 4.56 -4.07 -3.46
N THR A 58 5.38 -3.75 -4.46
CA THR A 58 6.84 -3.61 -4.32
C THR A 58 7.31 -2.35 -5.05
N SER A 59 8.61 -2.09 -5.04
CA SER A 59 9.23 -0.98 -5.76
C SER A 59 10.60 -1.36 -6.30
N PRO A 60 11.16 -0.63 -7.28
CA PRO A 60 12.55 -0.84 -7.67
C PRO A 60 13.50 -0.56 -6.51
N THR A 61 13.28 0.52 -5.76
CA THR A 61 14.22 1.02 -4.75
C THR A 61 13.55 1.37 -3.42
N LEU A 62 14.36 1.49 -2.37
CA LEU A 62 13.90 1.95 -1.05
C LEU A 62 13.45 3.42 -1.13
N GLY A 63 12.32 3.74 -0.49
CA GLY A 63 11.81 5.12 -0.44
C GLY A 63 10.93 5.51 -1.64
N ASP A 64 10.55 4.57 -2.51
CA ASP A 64 9.58 4.83 -3.59
C ASP A 64 8.14 5.03 -3.08
N GLY A 65 7.89 4.76 -1.79
CA GLY A 65 6.61 4.96 -1.11
C GLY A 65 5.62 3.80 -1.25
N LYS A 66 6.13 2.60 -1.57
CA LYS A 66 5.34 1.36 -1.63
C LYS A 66 4.45 1.15 -0.40
N SER A 67 4.99 1.33 0.81
CA SER A 67 4.28 1.10 2.07
C SER A 67 3.10 2.06 2.26
N THR A 68 3.31 3.34 1.95
CA THR A 68 2.27 4.38 1.93
C THR A 68 1.16 4.06 0.94
N ILE A 69 1.53 3.64 -0.27
CA ILE A 69 0.57 3.24 -1.32
C ILE A 69 -0.24 2.04 -0.84
N THR A 70 0.41 1.01 -0.31
CA THR A 70 -0.26 -0.20 0.20
C THR A 70 -1.29 0.12 1.29
N ALA A 71 -0.91 0.92 2.29
CA ALA A 71 -1.77 1.25 3.41
C ALA A 71 -3.02 2.04 2.96
N ASN A 72 -2.83 3.07 2.15
CA ASN A 72 -3.93 3.91 1.68
C ASN A 72 -4.81 3.19 0.65
N LEU A 73 -4.23 2.36 -0.22
CA LEU A 73 -5.00 1.49 -1.10
C LEU A 73 -5.92 0.56 -0.31
N GLY A 74 -5.37 -0.07 0.74
CA GLY A 74 -6.15 -0.91 1.65
C GLY A 74 -7.29 -0.14 2.32
N MET A 75 -7.01 1.08 2.79
CA MET A 75 -8.03 1.93 3.41
C MET A 75 -9.16 2.33 2.45
N VAL A 76 -8.85 2.73 1.21
CA VAL A 76 -9.91 3.10 0.24
C VAL A 76 -10.67 1.89 -0.31
N MET A 77 -10.07 0.69 -0.28
CA MET A 77 -10.76 -0.57 -0.55
C MET A 77 -11.71 -0.93 0.58
N ALA A 78 -11.28 -0.79 1.84
CA ALA A 78 -12.10 -1.00 3.03
C ALA A 78 -13.30 -0.03 3.07
N GLN A 79 -13.07 1.26 2.80
CA GLN A 79 -14.15 2.25 2.64
C GLN A 79 -15.13 1.92 1.52
N ALA A 80 -14.76 1.07 0.57
CA ALA A 80 -15.65 0.57 -0.48
C ALA A 80 -16.46 -0.68 -0.05
N GLY A 81 -16.36 -1.09 1.22
CA GLY A 81 -17.05 -2.24 1.77
C GLY A 81 -16.32 -3.57 1.59
N LYS A 82 -15.04 -3.56 1.19
CA LYS A 82 -14.22 -4.79 1.14
C LYS A 82 -13.64 -5.10 2.50
N LYS A 83 -13.63 -6.37 2.89
CA LYS A 83 -12.84 -6.83 4.03
C LYS A 83 -11.39 -7.03 3.58
N VAL A 84 -10.50 -6.12 3.98
CA VAL A 84 -9.12 -6.03 3.48
C VAL A 84 -8.14 -6.44 4.55
N LEU A 85 -7.13 -7.24 4.18
CA LEU A 85 -5.97 -7.51 5.02
C LEU A 85 -4.71 -6.91 4.40
N VAL A 86 -3.96 -6.13 5.18
CA VAL A 86 -2.60 -5.69 4.82
C VAL A 86 -1.60 -6.52 5.61
N MET A 87 -0.60 -7.10 4.94
CA MET A 87 0.53 -7.78 5.59
C MET A 87 1.83 -7.05 5.28
N ASP A 88 2.63 -6.75 6.32
CA ASP A 88 3.99 -6.25 6.15
C ASP A 88 4.96 -7.44 5.99
N ALA A 89 5.25 -7.79 4.74
CA ALA A 89 6.22 -8.81 4.38
C ALA A 89 7.63 -8.23 4.12
N ASP A 90 7.86 -6.94 4.42
CA ASP A 90 9.21 -6.37 4.47
C ASP A 90 9.86 -6.74 5.81
N LEU A 91 10.26 -8.02 5.93
CA LEU A 91 10.88 -8.58 7.13
C LEU A 91 12.31 -8.05 7.37
N ARG A 92 12.77 -7.07 6.59
CA ARG A 92 14.12 -6.47 6.70
C ARG A 92 14.04 -5.04 7.21
N LYS A 93 13.12 -4.24 6.67
CA LYS A 93 12.90 -2.84 7.07
C LYS A 93 11.39 -2.56 7.16
N PRO A 94 10.68 -3.22 8.10
CA PRO A 94 9.24 -3.08 8.22
C PRO A 94 8.88 -1.65 8.62
N MET A 95 7.80 -1.14 8.03
CA MET A 95 7.38 0.27 8.21
C MET A 95 5.88 0.42 8.41
N GLN A 96 5.06 -0.58 8.06
CA GLN A 96 3.60 -0.44 8.13
C GLN A 96 3.09 -0.26 9.56
N HIS A 97 3.78 -0.85 10.54
CA HIS A 97 3.43 -0.72 11.94
C HIS A 97 3.46 0.74 12.44
N HIS A 98 4.34 1.58 11.89
CA HIS A 98 4.33 3.02 12.14
C HIS A 98 3.11 3.70 11.48
N ILE A 99 2.81 3.36 10.22
CA ILE A 99 1.68 3.93 9.47
C ILE A 99 0.34 3.57 10.13
N PHE A 100 0.18 2.35 10.61
CA PHE A 100 -1.04 1.90 11.29
C PHE A 100 -1.05 2.19 12.80
N SER A 101 0.06 2.64 13.38
CA SER A 101 0.22 2.87 14.81
C SER A 101 -0.06 1.61 15.65
N VAL A 102 0.49 0.48 15.21
CA VAL A 102 0.35 -0.85 15.82
C VAL A 102 1.71 -1.34 16.32
N SER A 103 1.74 -2.10 17.41
CA SER A 103 2.97 -2.70 17.93
C SER A 103 3.55 -3.75 16.96
N ASN A 104 4.87 -3.77 16.78
CA ASN A 104 5.56 -4.75 15.93
C ASN A 104 6.18 -5.92 16.73
N LEU A 105 5.76 -6.12 17.98
CA LEU A 105 6.31 -7.18 18.83
C LEU A 105 5.85 -8.59 18.42
N ARG A 106 4.68 -8.69 17.79
CA ARG A 106 4.09 -9.92 17.25
C ARG A 106 3.56 -9.64 15.86
N GLY A 107 3.79 -10.52 14.90
CA GLY A 107 3.39 -10.30 13.51
C GLY A 107 3.58 -11.52 12.60
N LEU A 108 3.78 -11.27 11.31
CA LEU A 108 3.97 -12.29 10.27
C LEU A 108 5.03 -13.32 10.65
N THR A 109 6.17 -12.90 11.21
CA THR A 109 7.22 -13.82 11.67
C THR A 109 6.73 -14.76 12.77
N ASN A 110 5.88 -14.31 13.68
CA ASN A 110 5.29 -15.17 14.72
C ASN A 110 4.39 -16.24 14.11
N ILE A 111 3.54 -15.86 13.16
CA ILE A 111 2.68 -16.81 12.44
C ILE A 111 3.56 -17.86 11.73
N LEU A 112 4.58 -17.42 11.00
CA LEU A 112 5.41 -18.29 10.18
C LEU A 112 6.36 -19.19 11.00
N VAL A 113 6.88 -18.69 12.13
CA VAL A 113 7.87 -19.42 12.95
C VAL A 113 7.20 -20.23 14.05
N GLN A 114 6.32 -19.59 14.81
CA GLN A 114 5.71 -20.12 16.04
C GLN A 114 4.34 -20.77 15.78
N GLY A 115 3.72 -20.51 14.62
CA GLY A 115 2.41 -21.07 14.28
C GLY A 115 1.26 -20.38 15.01
N GLU A 116 1.44 -19.13 15.42
CA GLU A 116 0.36 -18.33 15.98
C GLU A 116 -0.78 -18.16 14.96
N PRO A 117 -2.06 -18.28 15.35
CA PRO A 117 -3.19 -18.13 14.43
C PRO A 117 -3.27 -16.73 13.82
N LEU A 118 -3.61 -16.63 12.52
CA LEU A 118 -3.78 -15.33 11.84
C LEU A 118 -4.76 -14.41 12.57
N ALA A 119 -5.89 -14.96 13.03
CA ALA A 119 -6.93 -14.21 13.73
C ALA A 119 -6.47 -13.58 15.06
N GLU A 120 -5.45 -14.14 15.71
CA GLU A 120 -4.90 -13.60 16.97
C GLU A 120 -3.83 -12.53 16.74
N VAL A 121 -3.21 -12.53 15.56
CA VAL A 121 -2.12 -11.62 15.19
C VAL A 121 -2.63 -10.44 14.34
N ALA A 122 -3.73 -10.64 13.60
CA ALA A 122 -4.34 -9.58 12.81
C ALA A 122 -5.03 -8.53 13.69
N HIS A 123 -4.73 -7.27 13.44
CA HIS A 123 -5.34 -6.13 14.12
C HIS A 123 -6.39 -5.48 13.22
N GLU A 124 -7.60 -5.27 13.71
CA GLU A 124 -8.54 -4.37 13.05
C GLU A 124 -8.08 -2.91 13.27
N VAL A 125 -7.66 -2.26 12.19
CA VAL A 125 -7.10 -0.89 12.22
C VAL A 125 -8.09 0.17 11.76
N SER A 126 -9.25 -0.25 11.25
CA SER A 126 -10.38 0.62 10.95
C SER A 126 -11.70 -0.15 10.99
N ALA A 127 -12.74 0.45 11.56
CA ALA A 127 -14.12 -0.07 11.58
C ALA A 127 -14.75 -0.24 10.18
N ASN A 128 -14.05 0.17 9.11
CA ASN A 128 -14.46 -0.08 7.73
C ASN A 128 -14.03 -1.46 7.21
N GLY A 129 -13.52 -2.35 8.08
CA GLY A 129 -13.07 -3.69 7.68
C GLY A 129 -11.63 -3.74 7.15
N LEU A 130 -10.76 -2.85 7.63
CA LEU A 130 -9.32 -2.92 7.34
C LEU A 130 -8.59 -3.61 8.48
N PHE A 131 -7.90 -4.69 8.15
CA PHE A 131 -7.08 -5.47 9.07
C PHE A 131 -5.62 -5.39 8.68
N PHE A 132 -4.73 -5.52 9.66
CA PHE A 132 -3.30 -5.39 9.48
C PHE A 132 -2.54 -6.45 10.29
N VAL A 133 -1.59 -7.11 9.63
CA VAL A 133 -0.58 -7.96 10.26
C VAL A 133 0.79 -7.27 10.10
N PRO A 134 1.41 -6.81 11.20
CA PRO A 134 2.76 -6.26 11.15
C PRO A 134 3.79 -7.36 10.85
N SER A 135 5.04 -7.00 10.56
CA SER A 135 6.07 -7.98 10.23
C SER A 135 6.36 -8.91 11.41
N GLY A 136 6.29 -8.40 12.63
CA GLY A 136 6.86 -9.01 13.81
C GLY A 136 8.39 -8.79 13.89
N PRO A 137 9.05 -9.46 14.85
CA PRO A 137 10.49 -9.38 15.03
C PRO A 137 11.27 -9.77 13.77
N ILE A 138 12.34 -9.05 13.46
CA ILE A 138 13.18 -9.30 12.27
C ILE A 138 13.82 -10.70 12.40
N PRO A 139 13.52 -11.64 11.49
CA PRO A 139 14.11 -12.97 11.52
C PRO A 139 15.52 -12.99 10.89
N PRO A 140 16.37 -13.97 11.23
CA PRO A 140 17.69 -14.12 10.63
C PRO A 140 17.62 -14.56 9.15
N ASN A 141 16.51 -15.16 8.71
CA ASN A 141 16.32 -15.79 7.40
C ASN A 141 15.00 -15.34 6.70
N PRO A 142 14.85 -14.06 6.31
CA PRO A 142 13.62 -13.52 5.72
C PRO A 142 13.15 -14.25 4.46
N SER A 143 14.05 -14.49 3.52
CA SER A 143 13.71 -15.04 2.20
C SER A 143 13.18 -16.46 2.30
N GLU A 144 13.78 -17.29 3.17
CA GLU A 144 13.39 -18.66 3.42
C GLU A 144 12.01 -18.74 4.07
N LEU A 145 11.71 -17.84 5.01
CA LEU A 145 10.40 -17.77 5.64
C LEU A 145 9.30 -17.42 4.64
N LEU A 146 9.54 -16.42 3.77
CA LEU A 146 8.59 -16.02 2.72
C LEU A 146 8.44 -17.10 1.63
N ALA A 147 9.49 -17.86 1.35
CA ALA A 147 9.47 -19.00 0.43
C ALA A 147 8.82 -20.25 1.03
N SER A 148 8.56 -20.30 2.34
CA SER A 148 8.09 -21.51 3.02
C SER A 148 6.68 -21.94 2.58
N ASN A 149 6.36 -23.21 2.81
CA ASN A 149 4.99 -23.74 2.68
C ASN A 149 4.03 -23.14 3.72
N ARG A 150 4.54 -22.64 4.85
CA ARG A 150 3.72 -21.95 5.86
C ARG A 150 3.20 -20.62 5.31
N MET A 151 4.01 -19.88 4.56
CA MET A 151 3.56 -18.65 3.89
C MET A 151 2.46 -18.94 2.87
N LEU A 152 2.57 -20.02 2.08
CA LEU A 152 1.52 -20.44 1.15
C LEU A 152 0.20 -20.74 1.88
N LYS A 153 0.26 -21.54 2.94
CA LYS A 153 -0.93 -21.88 3.75
C LYS A 153 -1.57 -20.65 4.38
N LEU A 154 -0.75 -19.71 4.88
CA LEU A 154 -1.23 -18.45 5.43
C LEU A 154 -1.97 -17.61 4.39
N LEU A 155 -1.45 -17.52 3.16
CA LEU A 155 -2.13 -16.82 2.07
C LEU A 155 -3.44 -17.50 1.69
N GLU A 156 -3.48 -18.83 1.65
CA GLU A 156 -4.72 -19.59 1.39
C GLU A 156 -5.76 -19.41 2.49
N GLU A 157 -5.33 -19.38 3.76
CA GLU A 157 -6.18 -19.09 4.91
C GLU A 157 -6.75 -17.67 4.84
N ALA A 158 -5.89 -16.67 4.64
CA ALA A 158 -6.31 -15.28 4.52
C ALA A 158 -7.32 -15.06 3.37
N GLN A 159 -7.14 -15.74 2.24
CA GLN A 159 -8.06 -15.61 1.09
C GLN A 159 -9.48 -16.16 1.36
N LYS A 160 -9.68 -16.94 2.44
CA LYS A 160 -11.01 -17.41 2.86
C LYS A 160 -11.77 -16.35 3.64
N ASP A 161 -11.05 -15.60 4.48
CA ASP A 161 -11.65 -14.68 5.44
C ASP A 161 -11.64 -13.21 4.98
N TYR A 162 -10.85 -12.89 3.96
CA TYR A 162 -10.69 -11.54 3.43
C TYR A 162 -11.04 -11.51 1.93
N ASP A 163 -11.64 -10.41 1.49
CA ASP A 163 -11.95 -10.20 0.06
C ASP A 163 -10.67 -9.98 -0.75
N ILE A 164 -9.68 -9.29 -0.14
CA ILE A 164 -8.37 -9.03 -0.73
C ILE A 164 -7.30 -8.91 0.35
N VAL A 165 -6.14 -9.49 0.05
CA VAL A 165 -4.92 -9.41 0.85
C VAL A 165 -3.90 -8.58 0.08
N LEU A 166 -3.44 -7.48 0.68
CA LEU A 166 -2.39 -6.61 0.15
C LEU A 166 -1.08 -6.92 0.88
N ILE A 167 -0.03 -7.23 0.11
CA ILE A 167 1.28 -7.60 0.66
C ILE A 167 2.25 -6.45 0.34
N ASP A 168 2.72 -5.76 1.37
CA ASP A 168 3.88 -4.85 1.25
C ASP A 168 5.16 -5.66 1.35
N SER A 169 6.09 -5.48 0.41
CA SER A 169 7.34 -6.26 0.37
C SER A 169 8.56 -5.38 0.17
N PRO A 170 9.79 -5.89 0.38
CA PRO A 170 11.02 -5.13 0.15
C PRO A 170 11.17 -4.60 -1.29
N PRO A 171 12.08 -3.65 -1.54
CA PRO A 171 12.43 -3.27 -2.91
C PRO A 171 13.00 -4.44 -3.70
N MET A 172 12.53 -4.63 -4.93
CA MET A 172 12.83 -5.80 -5.75
C MET A 172 14.29 -5.86 -6.23
N ILE A 173 14.97 -4.72 -6.41
CA ILE A 173 16.39 -4.72 -6.80
C ILE A 173 17.30 -5.06 -5.62
N ALA A 174 16.88 -4.77 -4.39
CA ALA A 174 17.72 -4.93 -3.21
C ALA A 174 17.85 -6.40 -2.78
N VAL A 175 16.75 -7.16 -2.85
CA VAL A 175 16.67 -8.53 -2.31
C VAL A 175 15.67 -9.38 -3.10
N THR A 176 15.79 -10.71 -2.99
CA THR A 176 14.96 -11.68 -3.73
C THR A 176 13.56 -11.90 -3.15
N ASP A 177 13.30 -11.41 -1.95
CA ASP A 177 12.07 -11.61 -1.17
C ASP A 177 10.80 -11.30 -2.01
N SER A 178 10.79 -10.15 -2.69
CA SER A 178 9.66 -9.73 -3.55
C SER A 178 9.50 -10.60 -4.78
N SER A 179 10.60 -11.05 -5.38
CA SER A 179 10.56 -11.97 -6.52
C SER A 179 10.00 -13.34 -6.12
N ILE A 180 10.33 -13.84 -4.93
CA ILE A 180 9.75 -15.09 -4.39
C ILE A 180 8.24 -14.94 -4.21
N LEU A 181 7.81 -13.87 -3.53
CA LEU A 181 6.39 -13.59 -3.29
C LEU A 181 5.62 -13.39 -4.59
N SER A 182 6.21 -12.72 -5.58
CA SER A 182 5.56 -12.36 -6.85
C SER A 182 4.98 -13.54 -7.62
N THR A 183 5.57 -14.73 -7.46
CA THR A 183 5.13 -15.96 -8.14
C THR A 183 3.89 -16.60 -7.50
N ARG A 184 3.47 -16.10 -6.33
CA ARG A 184 2.41 -16.68 -5.49
C ARG A 184 1.19 -15.75 -5.37
N MET A 185 1.15 -14.70 -6.18
CA MET A 185 0.20 -13.59 -6.06
C MET A 185 -0.65 -13.51 -7.31
N ASP A 186 -1.93 -13.16 -7.15
CA ASP A 186 -2.81 -12.97 -8.29
C ASP A 186 -2.41 -11.76 -9.14
N GLY A 187 -1.81 -10.74 -8.52
CA GLY A 187 -1.27 -9.58 -9.21
C GLY A 187 -0.06 -8.98 -8.49
N VAL A 188 0.78 -8.29 -9.26
CA VAL A 188 1.95 -7.55 -8.75
C VAL A 188 1.95 -6.13 -9.30
N MET A 189 2.04 -5.16 -8.40
CA MET A 189 2.06 -3.74 -8.70
C MET A 189 3.40 -3.12 -8.28
N LEU A 190 4.00 -2.32 -9.16
CA LEU A 190 5.29 -1.69 -8.93
C LEU A 190 5.13 -0.19 -8.63
N VAL A 191 5.55 0.26 -7.45
CA VAL A 191 5.54 1.68 -7.09
C VAL A 191 6.86 2.33 -7.46
N VAL A 192 6.78 3.46 -8.16
CA VAL A 192 7.91 4.20 -8.71
C VAL A 192 7.80 5.66 -8.29
N ARG A 193 8.90 6.27 -7.84
CA ARG A 193 8.93 7.68 -7.43
C ARG A 193 9.25 8.59 -8.60
N ALA A 194 8.34 9.53 -8.87
CA ALA A 194 8.47 10.51 -9.94
C ALA A 194 9.73 11.35 -9.79
N GLY A 195 10.52 11.44 -10.87
CA GLY A 195 11.74 12.25 -10.92
C GLY A 195 12.90 11.76 -10.05
N VAL A 196 12.78 10.59 -9.42
CA VAL A 196 13.81 10.03 -8.53
C VAL A 196 14.22 8.62 -8.94
N THR A 197 13.26 7.71 -9.13
CA THR A 197 13.60 6.33 -9.52
C THR A 197 14.11 6.32 -10.96
N ARG A 198 15.30 5.77 -11.18
CA ARG A 198 15.92 5.72 -12.50
C ARG A 198 15.23 4.70 -13.40
N VAL A 199 15.13 5.02 -14.69
CA VAL A 199 14.43 4.20 -15.70
C VAL A 199 15.08 2.82 -15.87
N ASP A 200 16.41 2.72 -15.77
CA ASP A 200 17.11 1.44 -15.84
C ASP A 200 16.73 0.53 -14.67
N LEU A 201 16.62 1.05 -13.45
CA LEU A 201 16.18 0.29 -12.29
C LEU A 201 14.71 -0.16 -12.39
N ILE A 202 13.85 0.66 -13.00
CA ILE A 202 12.46 0.26 -13.31
C ILE A 202 12.45 -0.91 -14.30
N ASN A 203 13.26 -0.84 -15.35
CA ASN A 203 13.37 -1.89 -16.35
C ASN A 203 13.94 -3.19 -15.77
N ASP A 204 14.94 -3.11 -14.91
CA ASP A 204 15.51 -4.26 -14.20
C ASP A 204 14.47 -4.92 -13.30
N ALA A 205 13.70 -4.11 -12.56
CA ALA A 205 12.61 -4.56 -11.71
C ALA A 205 11.54 -5.31 -12.51
N ILE A 206 11.06 -4.73 -13.61
CA ILE A 206 10.11 -5.39 -14.53
C ILE A 206 10.73 -6.65 -15.14
N GLY A 207 12.02 -6.61 -15.48
CA GLY A 207 12.76 -7.76 -15.99
C GLY A 207 12.79 -8.93 -15.00
N GLN A 208 12.95 -8.66 -13.70
CA GLN A 208 12.88 -9.69 -12.65
C GLN A 208 11.47 -10.29 -12.54
N LEU A 209 10.42 -9.48 -12.54
CA LEU A 209 9.03 -9.99 -12.52
C LEU A 209 8.73 -10.88 -13.73
N LYS A 210 9.19 -10.47 -14.92
CA LYS A 210 9.06 -11.27 -16.14
C LYS A 210 9.80 -12.60 -16.04
N LYS A 211 11.05 -12.60 -15.55
CA LYS A 211 11.83 -13.83 -15.34
C LYS A 211 11.15 -14.76 -14.32
N ALA A 212 10.51 -14.19 -13.31
CA ALA A 212 9.75 -14.94 -12.30
C ALA A 212 8.38 -15.43 -12.82
N SER A 213 7.97 -15.05 -14.03
CA SER A 213 6.61 -15.30 -14.55
C SER A 213 5.51 -14.76 -13.63
N ALA A 214 5.77 -13.65 -12.96
CA ALA A 214 4.80 -12.99 -12.09
C ALA A 214 3.71 -12.28 -12.92
N ASN A 215 2.48 -12.24 -12.39
CA ASN A 215 1.40 -11.48 -13.03
C ASN A 215 1.56 -9.98 -12.76
N PHE A 216 2.41 -9.32 -13.54
CA PHE A 216 2.65 -7.88 -13.42
C PHE A 216 1.49 -7.08 -14.02
N ILE A 217 0.73 -6.38 -13.16
CA ILE A 217 -0.50 -5.68 -13.57
C ILE A 217 -0.28 -4.19 -13.91
N GLY A 218 0.87 -3.64 -13.54
CA GLY A 218 1.24 -2.26 -13.87
C GLY A 218 2.03 -1.54 -12.79
N LEU A 219 2.26 -0.24 -13.01
CA LEU A 219 3.03 0.62 -12.12
C LEU A 219 2.20 1.79 -11.58
N VAL A 220 2.59 2.27 -10.40
CA VAL A 220 2.06 3.49 -9.77
C VAL A 220 3.18 4.51 -9.73
N LEU A 221 2.95 5.67 -10.35
CA LEU A 221 3.85 6.81 -10.26
C LEU A 221 3.50 7.64 -9.01
N ASN A 222 4.36 7.57 -8.00
CA ASN A 222 4.20 8.23 -6.71
C ASN A 222 4.99 9.54 -6.63
N GLN A 223 4.57 10.43 -5.71
CA GLN A 223 5.20 11.74 -5.44
C GLN A 223 5.33 12.65 -6.67
N VAL A 224 4.34 12.60 -7.56
CA VAL A 224 4.27 13.50 -8.72
C VAL A 224 4.14 14.94 -8.24
N ARG A 225 5.06 15.81 -8.65
CA ARG A 225 4.95 17.25 -8.43
C ARG A 225 4.00 17.82 -9.47
N VAL A 226 2.76 18.07 -9.07
CA VAL A 226 1.79 18.77 -9.91
C VAL A 226 1.87 20.26 -9.59
N PRO A 227 2.11 21.14 -10.57
CA PRO A 227 2.02 22.58 -10.36
C PRO A 227 0.65 22.96 -9.79
N SER A 228 0.60 23.91 -8.86
CA SER A 228 -0.60 24.28 -8.11
C SER A 228 -1.79 24.73 -8.97
N HIS A 229 -1.57 25.20 -10.20
CA HIS A 229 -2.62 25.55 -11.16
C HIS A 229 -3.28 24.31 -11.81
N ASP A 230 -2.53 23.24 -12.07
CA ASP A 230 -3.06 22.01 -12.66
C ASP A 230 -3.76 21.13 -11.62
N TYR A 231 -3.41 21.31 -10.34
CA TYR A 231 -4.04 20.60 -9.24
C TYR A 231 -5.54 20.91 -9.12
N GLN A 232 -5.94 22.16 -9.38
CA GLN A 232 -7.36 22.55 -9.46
C GLN A 232 -8.08 21.92 -10.65
N TYR A 233 -7.40 21.74 -11.80
CA TYR A 233 -7.97 21.11 -12.99
C TYR A 233 -8.26 19.62 -12.75
N TYR A 234 -7.31 18.89 -12.16
CA TYR A 234 -7.52 17.49 -11.74
C TYR A 234 -8.64 17.37 -10.69
N TYR A 235 -8.72 18.32 -9.77
CA TYR A 235 -9.82 18.41 -8.80
C TYR A 235 -11.19 18.62 -9.45
N TYR A 236 -11.28 19.53 -10.42
CA TYR A 236 -12.54 19.91 -11.06
C TYR A 236 -13.12 18.78 -11.92
N TYR A 237 -12.25 18.01 -12.61
CA TYR A 237 -12.68 16.83 -13.37
C TYR A 237 -12.95 15.60 -12.50
N GLY A 238 -12.26 15.45 -11.36
CA GLY A 238 -12.56 14.39 -10.39
C GLY A 238 -13.95 14.51 -9.75
N HIS A 239 -14.45 15.73 -9.56
CA HIS A 239 -15.79 15.97 -8.99
C HIS A 239 -16.94 15.92 -10.02
N LYS A 240 -16.71 16.33 -11.28
CA LYS A 240 -17.80 16.36 -12.29
C LYS A 240 -18.37 14.99 -12.64
N ASN A 241 -17.60 13.90 -12.49
CA ASN A 241 -18.11 12.55 -12.76
C ASN A 241 -19.10 12.03 -11.70
N LYS A 242 -19.28 12.69 -10.55
CA LYS A 242 -20.31 12.32 -9.56
C LYS A 242 -21.61 13.11 -9.68
N GLU A 243 -21.59 14.30 -10.29
CA GLU A 243 -22.81 15.11 -10.45
C GLU A 243 -23.55 14.81 -11.77
N ALA A 244 -22.90 14.19 -12.75
CA ALA A 244 -23.50 13.85 -14.03
C ALA A 244 -24.41 12.59 -14.00
N GLU A 245 -24.33 11.75 -12.96
CA GLU A 245 -25.16 10.53 -12.84
C GLU A 245 -26.40 10.69 -11.94
N MET A 246 -26.69 11.90 -11.43
CA MET A 246 -27.88 12.19 -10.61
C MET A 246 -28.91 13.10 -11.29
N ARG A 247 -28.90 13.13 -12.62
CA ARG A 247 -29.98 13.71 -13.43
C ARG A 247 -30.20 12.86 -14.66
N PHE A 248 -31.16 11.95 -14.60
CA PHE A 248 -32.32 11.77 -15.48
C PHE A 248 -32.94 10.40 -15.22
#